data_AF-D8TAN4-F1
#
_entry.id   AF-D8TAN4-F1
#
_cell.length_a   1.000
_cell.length_b   1.000
_cell.length_c   1.000
_cell.angle_alpha   90.00
_cell.angle_beta   90.00
_cell.angle_gamma   90.00
#
_symmetry.space_group_name_H-M   'P 1'
#
loop_
_entity.id
_entity.type
_entity.pdbx_description
1 polymer ?
#
loop_
_entity_poly.entity_id
_entity_poly.type
_entity_poly.pdbx_seq_one_letter_code
_entity_poly.pdbx_strand_id
1 'polypeptide(L)'
;MARTFASSPSRIHSRSSCPGSIEKQSRLGILPSQCSTCCKKKAGLAGASFWPGSAAWAAFEFHVPKLLEMGDVPVKEGDDKLISYIPGMELRSQDIPLFMHDGEFQKVREEQSLHLSKRITRDSWFLINSVHDMELRVFEAMREGFGAKFVPVGPLFPLKGEAINSTGLKESSVLYVLFGSISFMTVKQFEEITLGLEASKVPFLWVI
;
A
#
# COMPACT_ATOMS: atom_id res chain seq x y z
N MET A 1 37.87 50.76 34.63
CA MET A 1 38.68 49.53 34.55
C MET A 1 37.76 48.39 34.18
N ALA A 2 38.01 47.78 33.02
CA ALA A 2 37.29 46.64 32.50
C ALA A 2 37.66 45.36 33.27
N ARG A 3 36.73 44.40 33.33
CA ARG A 3 37.01 42.98 33.10
C ARG A 3 35.75 42.27 32.63
N THR A 4 35.82 41.91 31.37
CA THR A 4 34.95 41.05 30.57
C THR A 4 34.98 39.60 31.08
N PHE A 5 33.82 38.95 31.14
CA PHE A 5 33.70 37.50 31.00
C PHE A 5 32.92 37.24 29.70
N ALA A 6 33.63 36.79 28.67
CA ALA A 6 33.05 36.36 27.41
C ALA A 6 32.58 34.90 27.58
N SER A 7 31.26 34.68 27.57
CA SER A 7 30.69 33.36 27.34
C SER A 7 30.63 33.10 25.83
N SER A 8 31.29 32.03 25.39
CA SER A 8 31.35 31.56 24.01
C SER A 8 29.94 31.41 23.39
N PRO A 9 29.70 31.87 22.15
CA PRO A 9 28.44 31.57 21.46
C PRO A 9 28.43 30.12 21.03
N SER A 10 27.47 29.36 21.55
CA SER A 10 27.07 28.05 21.04
C SER A 10 26.78 28.14 19.55
N ARG A 11 27.44 27.27 18.79
CA ARG A 11 27.36 27.13 17.34
C ARG A 11 25.93 26.73 16.94
N ILE A 12 25.09 27.72 16.60
CA ILE A 12 23.77 27.48 16.00
C ILE A 12 24.03 26.84 14.63
N HIS A 13 23.76 25.53 14.50
CA HIS A 13 23.62 24.91 13.19
C HIS A 13 22.51 25.65 12.44
N SER A 14 22.86 26.28 11.33
CA SER A 14 21.92 26.90 10.42
C SER A 14 20.88 25.84 10.01
N ARG A 15 19.63 26.07 10.40
CA ARG A 15 18.50 25.33 9.84
C ARG A 15 18.46 25.69 8.36
N SER A 16 18.99 24.81 7.51
CA SER A 16 18.76 24.91 6.07
C SER A 16 17.25 24.77 5.84
N SER A 17 16.59 25.88 5.51
CA SER A 17 15.14 25.94 5.27
C SER A 17 14.77 25.02 4.10
N CYS A 18 13.63 24.33 4.23
CA CYS A 18 13.02 23.59 3.13
C CYS A 18 12.53 24.59 2.06
N PRO A 19 12.67 24.28 0.75
CA PRO A 19 12.15 25.14 -0.31
C PRO A 19 10.64 25.36 -0.17
N GLY A 20 10.18 26.60 -0.39
CA GLY A 20 8.81 27.06 -0.15
C GLY A 20 7.68 26.38 -0.93
N SER A 21 7.99 25.49 -1.89
CA SER A 21 6.97 24.66 -2.56
C SER A 21 6.40 23.56 -1.66
N ILE A 22 7.14 23.17 -0.61
CA ILE A 22 6.81 22.08 0.32
C ILE A 22 5.73 22.49 1.33
N GLU A 23 5.66 23.78 1.68
CA GLU A 23 4.70 24.32 2.66
C GLU A 23 3.25 24.32 2.16
N LYS A 24 3.02 24.35 0.84
CA LYS A 24 1.67 24.27 0.27
C LYS A 24 1.09 22.84 0.27
N GLN A 25 1.94 21.82 0.22
CA GLN A 25 1.50 20.41 0.14
C GLN A 25 1.20 19.79 1.52
N SER A 26 1.75 20.36 2.60
CA SER A 26 1.50 19.88 3.97
C SER A 26 0.05 20.09 4.44
N ARG A 27 -0.71 21.03 3.84
CA ARG A 27 -2.14 21.26 4.16
C ARG A 27 -3.07 20.16 3.65
N LEU A 28 -2.59 19.27 2.78
CA LEU A 28 -3.34 18.14 2.22
C LEU A 28 -3.01 16.80 2.89
N GLY A 29 -2.23 16.79 3.98
CA GLY A 29 -1.83 15.57 4.68
C GLY A 29 -0.82 14.69 3.91
N ILE A 30 -0.39 15.14 2.73
CA ILE A 30 0.65 14.46 1.93
C ILE A 30 1.98 15.11 2.26
N LEU A 31 2.76 14.50 3.14
CA LEU A 31 4.19 14.82 3.21
C LEU A 31 4.80 14.43 1.85
N PRO A 32 5.35 15.38 1.06
CA PRO A 32 5.99 15.03 -0.19
C PRO A 32 7.10 14.02 0.11
N SER A 33 7.07 12.90 -0.59
CA SER A 33 7.96 11.75 -0.39
C SER A 33 9.45 12.09 -0.41
N GLN A 34 9.81 13.18 -1.09
CA GLN A 34 11.15 13.76 -1.09
C GLN A 34 11.61 14.24 0.30
N CYS A 35 10.68 14.75 1.12
CA CYS A 35 10.97 15.24 2.46
C CYS A 35 11.42 14.11 3.40
N SER A 36 10.70 12.98 3.43
CA SER A 36 11.04 11.85 4.30
C SER A 36 12.41 11.22 3.96
N THR A 37 12.72 11.06 2.67
CA THR A 37 13.98 10.44 2.22
C THR A 37 15.18 11.35 2.47
N CYS A 38 15.03 12.66 2.20
CA CYS A 38 16.07 13.66 2.45
C CYS A 38 16.38 13.77 3.94
N CYS A 39 15.35 13.81 4.79
CA CYS A 39 15.51 13.87 6.23
C CYS A 39 16.20 12.62 6.81
N LYS A 40 15.81 11.41 6.36
CA LYS A 40 16.48 10.15 6.78
C LYS A 40 17.97 10.17 6.46
N LYS A 41 18.34 10.55 5.23
CA LYS A 41 19.75 10.63 4.80
C LYS A 41 20.54 11.65 5.59
N LYS A 42 19.99 12.84 5.83
CA LYS A 42 20.64 13.89 6.63
C LYS A 42 20.84 13.48 8.09
N ALA A 43 19.94 12.66 8.64
CA ALA A 43 19.98 12.20 10.02
C ALA A 43 20.74 10.88 10.22
N GLY A 44 21.21 10.22 9.15
CA GLY A 44 21.91 8.93 9.23
C GLY A 44 21.02 7.77 9.74
N LEU A 45 19.70 7.87 9.57
CA LEU A 45 18.75 6.88 10.10
C LEU A 45 18.45 5.78 9.07
N ALA A 46 18.40 4.54 9.54
CA ALA A 46 17.88 3.42 8.76
C ALA A 46 16.39 3.63 8.45
N GLY A 47 16.00 3.36 7.21
CA GLY A 47 14.62 3.48 6.75
C GLY A 47 13.89 2.14 6.83
N ALA A 48 12.65 2.14 7.29
CA ALA A 48 11.72 1.04 7.07
C ALA A 48 10.51 1.55 6.27
N SER A 49 10.00 0.70 5.38
CA SER A 49 8.71 0.87 4.71
C SER A 49 7.76 -0.23 5.19
N PHE A 50 6.50 0.13 5.43
CA PHE A 50 5.46 -0.80 5.82
C PHE A 50 4.45 -0.95 4.69
N TRP A 51 4.18 -2.19 4.29
CA TRP A 51 3.19 -2.56 3.29
C TRP A 51 1.97 -3.17 3.99
N PRO A 52 0.80 -2.51 3.90
CA PRO A 52 -0.40 -2.97 4.60
C PRO A 52 -1.13 -4.10 3.87
N GLY A 53 -0.80 -4.37 2.61
CA GLY A 53 -1.42 -5.42 1.80
C GLY A 53 -0.68 -6.76 1.82
N SER A 54 -1.09 -7.67 0.94
CA SER A 54 -0.44 -8.98 0.76
C SER A 54 0.96 -8.87 0.16
N ALA A 55 1.76 -9.93 0.33
CA ALA A 55 3.09 -10.04 -0.27
C ALA A 55 2.99 -10.11 -1.80
N ALA A 56 1.97 -10.77 -2.34
CA ALA A 56 1.66 -10.83 -3.75
C ALA A 56 1.53 -9.42 -4.36
N TRP A 57 0.75 -8.53 -3.73
CA TRP A 57 0.61 -7.17 -4.22
C TRP A 57 1.91 -6.38 -4.07
N ALA A 58 2.66 -6.56 -2.98
CA ALA A 58 3.97 -5.93 -2.84
C ALA A 58 4.95 -6.35 -3.96
N ALA A 59 4.94 -7.63 -4.35
CA ALA A 59 5.74 -8.15 -5.45
C ALA A 59 5.29 -7.57 -6.79
N PHE A 60 3.99 -7.50 -7.05
CA PHE A 60 3.44 -6.83 -8.23
C PHE A 60 3.92 -5.36 -8.31
N GLU A 61 3.73 -4.58 -7.25
CA GLU A 61 4.11 -3.16 -7.20
C GLU A 61 5.60 -2.94 -7.44
N PHE A 62 6.43 -3.83 -6.88
CA PHE A 62 7.86 -3.78 -7.12
C PHE A 62 8.21 -4.00 -8.60
N HIS A 63 7.48 -4.88 -9.29
CA HIS A 63 7.71 -5.27 -10.68
C HIS A 63 6.90 -4.46 -11.71
N VAL A 64 6.12 -3.45 -11.32
CA VAL A 64 5.44 -2.53 -12.26
C VAL A 64 6.37 -1.97 -13.34
N PRO A 65 7.62 -1.53 -13.06
CA PRO A 65 8.53 -1.10 -14.13
C PRO A 65 8.77 -2.16 -15.22
N LYS A 66 8.85 -3.44 -14.84
CA LYS A 66 9.04 -4.56 -15.77
C LYS A 66 7.76 -4.85 -16.56
N LEU A 67 6.58 -4.77 -15.92
CA LEU A 67 5.29 -4.90 -16.59
C LEU A 67 5.11 -3.83 -17.68
N LEU A 68 5.55 -2.60 -17.42
CA LEU A 68 5.55 -1.51 -18.40
C LEU A 68 6.54 -1.77 -19.54
N GLU A 69 7.75 -2.25 -19.22
CA GLU A 69 8.77 -2.60 -20.22
C GLU A 69 8.28 -3.71 -21.17
N MET A 70 7.56 -4.70 -20.63
CA MET A 70 6.99 -5.81 -21.40
C MET A 70 5.70 -5.44 -22.13
N GLY A 71 5.13 -4.26 -21.87
CA GLY A 71 3.88 -3.79 -22.49
C GLY A 71 2.62 -4.51 -21.99
N ASP A 72 2.67 -5.09 -20.78
CA ASP A 72 1.52 -5.75 -20.14
C ASP A 72 0.69 -4.78 -19.27
N VAL A 73 1.20 -3.58 -19.02
CA VAL A 73 0.48 -2.44 -18.45
C VAL A 73 0.64 -1.23 -19.38
N PRO A 74 -0.43 -0.46 -19.68
CA PRO A 74 -1.80 -0.71 -19.25
C PRO A 74 -2.43 -1.92 -19.93
N VAL A 75 -3.24 -2.65 -19.16
CA VAL A 75 -4.02 -3.79 -19.68
C VAL A 75 -5.14 -3.25 -20.56
N LYS A 76 -5.28 -3.83 -21.76
CA LYS A 76 -6.32 -3.42 -22.72
C LYS A 76 -7.51 -4.36 -22.64
N GLU A 77 -8.67 -3.85 -23.09
CA GLU A 77 -9.87 -4.69 -23.22
C GLU A 77 -9.58 -5.89 -24.12
N GLY A 78 -9.94 -7.09 -23.65
CA GLY A 78 -9.70 -8.35 -24.35
C GLY A 78 -8.32 -8.98 -24.15
N ASP A 79 -7.40 -8.33 -23.43
CA ASP A 79 -6.14 -8.98 -23.03
C ASP A 79 -6.43 -10.14 -22.07
N ASP A 80 -5.98 -11.35 -22.42
CA ASP A 80 -5.97 -12.54 -21.55
C ASP A 80 -4.63 -13.27 -21.68
N LYS A 81 -3.58 -12.67 -21.12
CA LYS A 81 -2.21 -13.20 -21.14
C LYS A 81 -1.83 -13.71 -19.77
N LEU A 82 -1.15 -14.85 -19.73
CA LEU A 82 -0.50 -15.34 -18.53
C LEU A 82 0.85 -14.64 -18.35
N ILE A 83 1.03 -13.94 -17.23
CA ILE A 83 2.27 -13.28 -16.83
C ILE A 83 2.94 -14.15 -15.76
N SER A 84 4.05 -14.80 -16.13
CA SER A 84 4.81 -15.73 -15.28
C SER A 84 6.24 -15.29 -14.99
N TYR A 85 6.65 -14.11 -15.49
CA TYR A 85 8.00 -13.58 -15.32
C TYR A 85 8.19 -12.76 -14.03
N ILE A 86 7.15 -12.66 -13.20
CA ILE A 86 7.23 -12.07 -11.86
C ILE A 86 7.62 -13.20 -10.88
N PRO A 87 8.75 -13.07 -10.17
CA PRO A 87 9.20 -14.10 -9.24
C PRO A 87 8.14 -14.44 -8.18
N GLY A 88 7.86 -15.74 -8.02
CA GLY A 88 7.00 -16.27 -6.95
C GLY A 88 5.49 -16.23 -7.23
N MET A 89 5.06 -15.73 -8.38
CA MET A 89 3.64 -15.68 -8.74
C MET A 89 3.38 -15.76 -10.25
N GLU A 90 2.17 -16.19 -10.59
CA GLU A 90 1.61 -16.11 -11.93
C GLU A 90 0.30 -15.33 -11.84
N LEU A 91 0.05 -14.46 -12.81
CA LEU A 91 -1.18 -13.66 -12.85
C LEU A 91 -1.67 -13.54 -14.29
N ARG A 92 -2.98 -13.52 -14.50
CA ARG A 92 -3.53 -13.15 -15.81
C ARG A 92 -3.59 -11.64 -15.92
N SER A 93 -3.46 -11.12 -17.13
CA SER A 93 -3.64 -9.68 -17.39
C SER A 93 -4.97 -9.14 -16.82
N GLN A 94 -6.03 -9.96 -16.83
CA GLN A 94 -7.33 -9.60 -16.27
C GLN A 94 -7.34 -9.46 -14.73
N ASP A 95 -6.44 -10.15 -14.04
CA ASP A 95 -6.30 -10.12 -12.58
C ASP A 95 -5.45 -8.93 -12.10
N ILE A 96 -4.81 -8.21 -13.02
CA ILE A 96 -4.10 -6.96 -12.70
C ILE A 96 -5.12 -5.96 -12.14
N PRO A 97 -4.80 -5.22 -11.06
CA PRO A 97 -5.74 -4.27 -10.47
C PRO A 97 -6.31 -3.29 -11.50
N LEU A 98 -7.62 -3.07 -11.47
CA LEU A 98 -8.37 -2.29 -12.49
C LEU A 98 -7.76 -0.91 -12.77
N PHE A 99 -7.15 -0.30 -11.76
CA PHE A 99 -6.51 1.01 -11.91
C PHE A 99 -5.20 1.01 -12.72
N MET A 100 -4.72 -0.17 -13.15
CA MET A 100 -3.62 -0.38 -14.09
C MET A 100 -4.13 -0.84 -15.47
N HIS A 101 -5.45 -0.95 -15.65
CA HIS A 101 -6.07 -1.10 -16.97
C HIS A 101 -6.15 0.26 -17.66
N ASP A 102 -6.29 0.25 -18.99
CA ASP A 102 -6.45 1.48 -19.76
C ASP A 102 -7.69 2.26 -19.27
N GLY A 103 -7.50 3.52 -18.89
CA GLY A 103 -8.56 4.30 -18.25
C GLY A 103 -8.06 5.56 -17.54
N GLU A 104 -8.99 6.29 -16.93
CA GLU A 104 -8.75 7.65 -16.39
C GLU A 104 -7.68 7.69 -15.28
N PHE A 105 -7.61 6.65 -14.44
CA PHE A 105 -6.71 6.61 -13.27
C PHE A 105 -5.35 5.97 -13.56
N GLN A 106 -5.16 5.43 -14.77
CA GLN A 106 -4.02 4.62 -15.16
C GLN A 106 -2.68 5.34 -14.95
N LYS A 107 -2.51 6.52 -15.55
CA LYS A 107 -1.25 7.28 -15.48
C LYS A 107 -0.89 7.69 -14.05
N VAL A 108 -1.89 8.11 -13.27
CA VAL A 108 -1.68 8.52 -11.88
C VAL A 108 -1.21 7.33 -11.04
N ARG A 109 -1.77 6.15 -11.26
CA ARG A 109 -1.35 4.93 -10.55
C ARG A 109 0.00 4.41 -11.02
N GLU A 110 0.26 4.43 -12.32
CA GLU A 110 1.56 4.11 -12.88
C GLU A 110 2.67 4.94 -12.22
N GLU A 111 2.52 6.28 -12.18
CA GLU A 111 3.49 7.18 -11.54
C GLU A 111 3.69 6.86 -10.05
N GLN A 112 2.60 6.53 -9.33
CA GLN A 112 2.65 6.14 -7.93
C GLN A 112 3.38 4.81 -7.72
N SER A 113 3.09 3.79 -8.52
CA SER A 113 3.75 2.49 -8.47
C SER A 113 5.24 2.59 -8.81
N LEU A 114 5.61 3.37 -9.85
CA LEU A 114 7.00 3.68 -10.16
C LEU A 114 7.71 4.39 -8.99
N HIS A 115 7.00 5.29 -8.30
CA HIS A 115 7.52 5.95 -7.11
C HIS A 115 7.71 4.99 -5.93
N LEU A 116 6.77 4.07 -5.70
CA LEU A 116 6.82 3.06 -4.64
C LEU A 116 7.94 2.04 -4.89
N SER A 117 8.05 1.49 -6.10
CA SER A 117 9.11 0.56 -6.49
C SER A 117 10.51 1.15 -6.23
N LYS A 118 10.73 2.43 -6.60
CA LYS A 118 11.99 3.15 -6.31
C LYS A 118 12.23 3.40 -4.82
N ARG A 119 11.19 3.49 -4.00
CA ARG A 119 11.34 3.70 -2.54
C ARG A 119 11.69 2.42 -1.83
N ILE A 120 11.03 1.32 -2.18
CA ILE A 120 11.24 0.01 -1.57
C ILE A 120 12.71 -0.43 -1.72
N THR A 121 13.36 -0.13 -2.85
CA THR A 121 14.80 -0.42 -3.06
C THR A 121 15.76 0.42 -2.21
N ARG A 122 15.30 1.55 -1.65
CA ARG A 122 16.13 2.48 -0.88
C ARG A 122 16.04 2.29 0.62
N ASP A 123 14.95 1.72 1.12
CA ASP A 123 14.78 1.47 2.54
C ASP A 123 15.59 0.25 2.99
N SER A 124 15.95 0.23 4.27
CA SER A 124 16.72 -0.85 4.89
C SER A 124 15.84 -2.06 5.18
N TRP A 125 14.55 -1.86 5.41
CA TRP A 125 13.56 -2.90 5.72
C TRP A 125 12.25 -2.65 5.00
N PHE A 126 11.63 -3.72 4.51
CA PHE A 126 10.30 -3.72 3.92
C PHE A 126 9.42 -4.71 4.68
N LEU A 127 8.59 -4.17 5.55
CA LEU A 127 7.72 -4.90 6.46
C LEU A 127 6.39 -5.17 5.76
N ILE A 128 6.01 -6.43 5.62
CA ILE A 128 4.82 -6.86 4.89
C ILE A 128 3.78 -7.37 5.89
N ASN A 129 2.59 -6.78 5.89
CA ASN A 129 1.46 -7.25 6.70
C ASN A 129 0.83 -8.51 6.10
N SER A 130 1.61 -9.59 6.01
CA SER A 130 1.14 -10.89 5.59
C SER A 130 1.79 -12.01 6.40
N VAL A 131 1.18 -13.19 6.31
CA VAL A 131 1.64 -14.42 6.94
C VAL A 131 2.54 -15.15 5.95
N HIS A 132 3.78 -15.41 6.38
CA HIS A 132 4.80 -16.04 5.56
C HIS A 132 4.31 -17.33 4.88
N ASP A 133 3.73 -18.24 5.67
CA ASP A 133 3.37 -19.58 5.21
C ASP A 133 2.18 -19.58 4.23
N MET A 134 1.37 -18.51 4.21
CA MET A 134 0.28 -18.37 3.24
C MET A 134 0.76 -17.92 1.85
N GLU A 135 1.88 -17.19 1.79
CA GLU A 135 2.44 -16.64 0.54
C GLU A 135 3.90 -17.07 0.34
N LEU A 136 4.22 -18.30 0.73
CA LEU A 136 5.59 -18.83 0.80
C LEU A 136 6.39 -18.58 -0.49
N ARG A 137 5.81 -18.92 -1.65
CA ARG A 137 6.45 -18.76 -2.96
C ARG A 137 6.85 -17.31 -3.25
N VAL A 138 6.00 -16.36 -2.88
CA VAL A 138 6.27 -14.92 -3.08
C VAL A 138 7.36 -14.45 -2.12
N PHE A 139 7.29 -14.86 -0.86
CA PHE A 139 8.31 -14.51 0.13
C PHE A 139 9.69 -15.07 -0.24
N GLU A 140 9.78 -16.33 -0.63
CA GLU A 140 11.04 -16.96 -1.07
C GLU A 140 11.62 -16.23 -2.27
N ALA A 141 10.82 -15.99 -3.30
CA ALA A 141 11.26 -15.32 -4.52
C ALA A 141 11.69 -13.86 -4.27
N MET A 142 10.94 -13.11 -3.46
CA MET A 142 11.29 -11.73 -3.13
C MET A 142 12.55 -11.66 -2.24
N ARG A 143 12.80 -12.65 -1.38
CA ARG A 143 14.04 -12.73 -0.59
C ARG A 143 15.28 -12.97 -1.44
N GLU A 144 15.18 -13.57 -2.62
CA GLU A 144 16.33 -13.68 -3.54
C GLU A 144 16.83 -12.29 -3.96
N GLY A 145 15.92 -11.33 -4.18
CA GLY A 145 16.26 -9.94 -4.54
C GLY A 145 16.54 -9.02 -3.35
N PHE A 146 15.77 -9.16 -2.26
CA PHE A 146 15.83 -8.25 -1.11
C PHE A 146 16.63 -8.78 0.09
N GLY A 147 16.96 -10.07 0.10
CA GLY A 147 17.55 -10.76 1.23
C GLY A 147 16.66 -10.69 2.47
N ALA A 148 17.31 -10.55 3.64
CA ALA A 148 16.63 -10.44 4.93
C ALA A 148 15.76 -9.18 5.11
N LYS A 149 15.77 -8.25 4.14
CA LYS A 149 15.03 -6.98 4.23
C LYS A 149 13.54 -7.12 3.96
N PHE A 150 13.10 -8.18 3.28
CA PHE A 150 11.68 -8.46 3.00
C PHE A 150 11.11 -9.28 4.15
N VAL A 151 10.39 -8.62 5.09
CA VAL A 151 10.05 -9.20 6.40
C VAL A 151 8.54 -9.34 6.55
N PRO A 152 8.01 -10.56 6.71
CA PRO A 152 6.63 -10.76 7.13
C PRO A 152 6.46 -10.31 8.58
N VAL A 153 5.49 -9.42 8.83
CA VAL A 153 5.11 -8.96 10.17
C VAL A 153 3.63 -9.20 10.47
N GLY A 154 2.92 -9.87 9.55
CA GLY A 154 1.50 -10.15 9.67
C GLY A 154 1.17 -11.43 10.43
N PRO A 155 -0.12 -11.64 10.75
CA PRO A 155 -1.21 -10.72 10.44
C PRO A 155 -1.38 -9.67 11.57
N LEU A 156 -1.29 -8.39 11.21
CA LEU A 156 -1.56 -7.28 12.13
C LEU A 156 -3.06 -6.97 12.09
N PHE A 157 -3.79 -7.48 13.07
CA PHE A 157 -5.18 -7.09 13.30
C PHE A 157 -5.24 -5.99 14.38
N PRO A 158 -6.19 -5.05 14.32
CA PRO A 158 -6.46 -4.15 15.43
C PRO A 158 -6.93 -4.99 16.62
N LEU A 159 -6.05 -5.23 17.60
CA LEU A 159 -6.38 -5.91 18.85
C LEU A 159 -7.18 -4.96 19.75
N LYS A 160 -8.45 -4.72 19.41
CA LYS A 160 -9.51 -4.19 20.28
C LYS A 160 -10.82 -4.19 19.50
N GLY A 161 -11.52 -5.32 19.56
CA GLY A 161 -12.93 -5.41 19.23
C GLY A 161 -13.56 -6.32 20.28
N GLU A 162 -14.50 -5.78 21.05
CA GLU A 162 -15.41 -6.64 21.79
C GLU A 162 -16.14 -7.51 20.76
N ALA A 163 -16.10 -8.83 20.94
CA ALA A 163 -16.88 -9.72 20.10
C ALA A 163 -18.34 -9.27 20.17
N ILE A 164 -18.99 -9.09 19.01
CA ILE A 164 -20.40 -8.69 18.94
C ILE A 164 -21.26 -9.91 19.28
N ASN A 165 -21.18 -10.38 20.52
CA ASN A 165 -21.96 -11.50 21.05
C ASN A 165 -23.44 -11.11 21.29
N SER A 166 -23.79 -9.83 21.07
CA SER A 166 -25.08 -9.24 21.42
C SER A 166 -26.11 -9.19 20.29
N THR A 167 -25.80 -9.71 19.08
CA THR A 167 -26.77 -9.67 17.96
C THR A 167 -27.92 -10.67 18.13
N GLY A 168 -27.80 -11.65 19.03
CA GLY A 168 -28.79 -12.73 19.19
C GLY A 168 -28.89 -13.66 17.97
N LEU A 169 -27.96 -13.54 17.01
CA LEU A 169 -27.94 -14.32 15.79
C LEU A 169 -27.25 -15.67 16.04
N LYS A 170 -27.75 -16.70 15.35
CA LYS A 170 -27.13 -18.03 15.40
C LYS A 170 -25.74 -17.96 14.77
N GLU A 171 -24.79 -18.67 15.37
CA GLU A 171 -23.43 -18.77 14.81
C GLU A 171 -23.48 -19.24 13.35
N SER A 172 -22.62 -18.64 12.51
CA SER A 172 -22.46 -18.99 11.10
C SER A 172 -23.75 -18.91 10.25
N SER A 173 -24.76 -18.13 10.66
CA SER A 173 -26.02 -18.00 9.91
C SER A 173 -26.24 -16.63 9.26
N VAL A 174 -25.27 -15.73 9.33
CA VAL A 174 -25.40 -14.32 8.91
C VAL A 174 -24.35 -14.00 7.85
N LEU A 175 -24.80 -13.46 6.73
CA LEU A 175 -23.92 -12.93 5.70
C LEU A 175 -23.46 -11.51 6.08
N TYR A 176 -22.16 -11.33 6.29
CA TYR A 176 -21.58 -10.00 6.52
C TYR A 176 -21.12 -9.41 5.20
N VAL A 177 -21.65 -8.24 4.83
CA VAL A 177 -21.34 -7.53 3.57
C VAL A 177 -20.74 -6.17 3.89
N LEU A 178 -19.55 -5.91 3.35
CA LEU A 178 -18.86 -4.62 3.44
C LEU A 178 -17.95 -4.43 2.22
N PHE A 179 -17.75 -3.18 1.82
CA PHE A 179 -16.85 -2.83 0.71
C PHE A 179 -15.64 -2.01 1.16
N GLY A 180 -15.43 -1.89 2.48
CA GLY A 180 -14.38 -1.09 3.07
C GLY A 180 -14.74 0.40 3.11
N SER A 181 -13.76 1.24 3.47
CA SER A 181 -13.95 2.69 3.61
C SER A 181 -13.91 3.47 2.29
N ILE A 182 -13.39 2.85 1.22
CA ILE A 182 -13.28 3.46 -0.11
C ILE A 182 -13.77 2.42 -1.11
N SER A 183 -14.94 2.65 -1.68
CA SER A 183 -15.54 1.82 -2.72
C SER A 183 -16.30 2.70 -3.70
N PHE A 184 -16.32 2.28 -4.96
CA PHE A 184 -17.07 2.94 -6.03
C PHE A 184 -18.05 1.94 -6.62
N MET A 185 -19.33 2.28 -6.57
CA MET A 185 -20.40 1.42 -7.04
C MET A 185 -21.43 2.26 -7.81
N THR A 186 -21.87 1.76 -8.95
CA THR A 186 -22.98 2.37 -9.69
C THR A 186 -24.31 2.11 -8.97
N VAL A 187 -25.31 2.97 -9.20
CA VAL A 187 -26.67 2.77 -8.65
C VAL A 187 -27.21 1.40 -9.05
N LYS A 188 -27.01 1.00 -10.31
CA LYS A 188 -27.43 -0.31 -10.80
C LYS A 188 -26.77 -1.47 -10.02
N GLN A 189 -25.45 -1.41 -9.78
CA GLN A 189 -24.77 -2.46 -9.00
C GLN A 189 -25.31 -2.54 -7.56
N PHE A 190 -25.59 -1.38 -6.94
CA PHE A 190 -26.17 -1.32 -5.60
C PHE A 190 -27.57 -1.93 -5.55
N GLU A 191 -28.41 -1.63 -6.55
CA GLU A 191 -29.74 -2.24 -6.71
C GLU A 191 -29.64 -3.76 -6.89
N GLU A 192 -28.76 -4.25 -7.76
CA GLU A 192 -28.55 -5.69 -7.98
C GLU A 192 -28.10 -6.41 -6.70
N ILE A 193 -27.18 -5.82 -5.91
CA ILE A 193 -26.77 -6.37 -4.61
C ILE A 193 -27.96 -6.41 -3.65
N THR A 194 -28.76 -5.35 -3.61
CA THR A 194 -29.95 -5.27 -2.74
C THR A 194 -30.96 -6.36 -3.10
N LEU A 195 -31.26 -6.52 -4.39
CA LEU A 195 -32.17 -7.55 -4.90
C LEU A 195 -31.63 -8.96 -4.63
N GLY A 196 -30.33 -9.18 -4.81
CA GLY A 196 -29.67 -10.45 -4.51
C GLY A 196 -29.74 -10.82 -3.03
N LEU A 197 -29.53 -9.86 -2.14
CA LEU A 197 -29.67 -10.05 -0.69
C LEU A 197 -31.11 -10.40 -0.30
N GLU A 198 -32.10 -9.70 -0.85
CA GLU A 198 -33.52 -9.99 -0.61
C GLU A 198 -33.92 -11.37 -1.14
N ALA A 199 -33.46 -11.74 -2.33
CA ALA A 199 -33.76 -13.02 -2.96
C ALA A 199 -33.12 -14.20 -2.23
N SER A 200 -31.96 -14.00 -1.60
CA SER A 200 -31.24 -15.06 -0.87
C SER A 200 -32.03 -15.64 0.32
N LYS A 201 -32.93 -14.83 0.92
CA LYS A 201 -33.62 -15.16 2.19
C LYS A 201 -32.68 -15.53 3.34
N VAL A 202 -31.39 -15.18 3.24
CA VAL A 202 -30.39 -15.37 4.29
C VAL A 202 -30.36 -14.12 5.17
N PRO A 203 -30.27 -14.23 6.51
CA PRO A 203 -30.00 -13.09 7.37
C PRO A 203 -28.68 -12.42 6.98
N PHE A 204 -28.67 -11.10 6.83
CA PHE A 204 -27.45 -10.38 6.48
C PHE A 204 -27.25 -9.14 7.35
N LEU A 205 -25.98 -8.76 7.51
CA LEU A 205 -25.54 -7.49 8.06
C LEU A 205 -24.73 -6.79 6.96
N TRP A 206 -25.31 -5.75 6.37
CA TRP A 206 -24.66 -4.97 5.32
C TRP A 206 -24.28 -3.58 5.85
N VAL A 207 -22.98 -3.27 5.80
CA VAL A 207 -22.44 -1.94 6.07
C VAL A 207 -22.39 -1.15 4.77
N ILE A 208 -23.14 -0.04 4.73
CA ILE A 208 -23.27 0.87 3.58
C ILE A 208 -22.65 2.21 3.94
#